data_AF-A0A935DCE8-F1
#
_entry.id   AF-A0A935DCE8-F1
#
_cell.length_a   1.000
_cell.length_b   1.000
_cell.length_c   1.000
_cell.angle_alpha   90.00
_cell.angle_beta   90.00
_cell.angle_gamma   90.00
#
_symmetry.space_group_name_H-M   'P 1'
#
loop_
_entity.id
_entity.type
_entity.pdbx_description
1 polymer ?
#
loop_
_entity_poly.entity_id
_entity_poly.type
_entity_poly.pdbx_seq_one_letter_code
_entity_poly.pdbx_strand_id
1 'polypeptide(L)'
;MGITSALLWKKDAVVRAGGWDPSLGSSQEYDLLFRIMKGGATMAYDDALNTLIHKRNDSISHTNLAKNWSRFVELRGRMVDHIRTLNDGRDLQPYWQVIFDSIRILYAHDPASAMRYHTSLLPADFKPSVSPASGRSYIALHRILGFRGAQWIRKMITPS
;
A
#
# COMPACT_ATOMS: atom_id res chain seq x y z
N MET A 1 -11.98 2.07 -5.22
CA MET A 1 -12.89 0.89 -5.17
C MET A 1 -12.10 -0.29 -4.60
N GLY A 2 -12.74 -1.20 -3.85
CA GLY A 2 -12.07 -2.35 -3.20
C GLY A 2 -12.41 -2.57 -1.73
N ILE A 3 -13.66 -2.35 -1.33
CA ILE A 3 -14.15 -2.71 0.01
C ILE A 3 -15.05 -3.94 -0.09
N THR A 4 -15.18 -4.71 0.99
CA THR A 4 -15.91 -5.99 1.05
C THR A 4 -17.32 -5.89 0.48
N SER A 5 -18.00 -4.77 0.68
CA SER A 5 -19.38 -4.54 0.21
C SER A 5 -19.51 -4.30 -1.30
N ALA A 6 -18.40 -4.14 -2.03
CA ALA A 6 -18.39 -3.84 -3.45
C ALA A 6 -17.82 -4.99 -4.31
N LEU A 7 -17.44 -6.12 -3.70
CA LEU A 7 -16.85 -7.25 -4.40
C LEU A 7 -17.77 -8.48 -4.33
N LEU A 8 -18.20 -8.96 -5.50
CA LEU A 8 -18.87 -10.25 -5.67
C LEU A 8 -17.86 -11.30 -6.06
N TRP A 9 -17.88 -12.44 -5.37
CA TRP A 9 -16.85 -13.46 -5.51
C TRP A 9 -17.45 -14.78 -5.99
N LYS A 10 -16.77 -15.43 -6.94
CA LYS A 10 -17.03 -16.85 -7.21
C LYS A 10 -16.55 -17.67 -5.99
N LYS A 11 -17.44 -18.46 -5.41
CA LYS A 11 -17.14 -19.33 -4.26
C LYS A 11 -15.86 -20.13 -4.46
N ASP A 12 -15.73 -20.79 -5.61
CA ASP A 12 -14.57 -21.65 -5.89
C ASP A 12 -13.25 -20.87 -5.94
N ALA A 13 -13.27 -19.60 -6.37
CA ALA A 13 -12.07 -18.77 -6.37
C ALA A 13 -11.63 -18.44 -4.94
N VAL A 14 -12.57 -18.13 -4.05
CA VAL A 14 -12.31 -17.87 -2.62
C VAL A 14 -11.78 -19.12 -1.94
N VAL A 15 -12.40 -20.28 -2.19
CA VAL A 15 -11.98 -21.56 -1.61
C VAL A 15 -10.57 -21.94 -2.07
N ARG A 16 -10.27 -21.83 -3.38
CA ARG A 16 -8.92 -22.10 -3.91
C ARG A 16 -7.87 -21.14 -3.35
N ALA A 17 -8.24 -19.90 -3.07
CA ALA A 17 -7.33 -18.93 -2.45
C ALA A 17 -7.08 -19.22 -0.96
N GLY A 18 -7.87 -20.08 -0.31
CA GLY A 18 -7.76 -20.40 1.12
C GLY A 18 -8.62 -19.52 2.04
N GLY A 19 -9.57 -18.76 1.48
CA GLY A 19 -10.49 -17.93 2.27
C GLY A 19 -9.81 -16.78 3.01
N TRP A 20 -10.52 -16.22 4.00
CA TRP A 20 -10.01 -15.14 4.83
C TRP A 20 -8.90 -15.63 5.75
N ASP A 21 -7.85 -14.82 5.92
CA ASP A 21 -6.82 -15.07 6.94
C ASP A 21 -7.21 -14.32 8.23
N PRO A 22 -7.71 -15.01 9.27
CA PRO A 22 -8.15 -14.37 10.51
C PRO A 22 -6.99 -13.82 11.34
N SER A 23 -5.74 -14.19 11.04
CA SER A 23 -4.57 -13.66 11.73
C SER A 23 -4.21 -12.23 11.31
N LEU A 24 -4.73 -11.77 10.16
CA LEU A 24 -4.48 -10.43 9.63
C LEU A 24 -5.34 -9.38 10.36
N GLY A 25 -4.70 -8.49 11.11
CA GLY A 25 -5.39 -7.38 11.77
C GLY A 25 -5.90 -6.26 10.85
N SER A 26 -5.53 -6.25 9.56
CA SER A 26 -5.97 -5.25 8.56
C SER A 26 -5.62 -5.72 7.14
N SER A 27 -6.20 -5.09 6.10
CA SER A 27 -5.96 -5.41 4.68
C SER A 27 -6.36 -6.83 4.26
N GLN A 28 -7.30 -7.44 4.98
CA GLN A 28 -7.78 -8.79 4.70
C GLN A 28 -8.38 -8.91 3.28
N GLU A 29 -9.14 -7.90 2.85
CA GLU A 29 -9.81 -7.85 1.55
C GLU A 29 -8.80 -7.82 0.41
N TYR A 30 -7.79 -6.96 0.55
CA TYR A 30 -6.72 -6.83 -0.44
C TYR A 30 -5.83 -8.08 -0.49
N ASP A 31 -5.58 -8.71 0.65
CA ASP A 31 -4.81 -9.96 0.71
C ASP A 31 -5.56 -11.11 0.02
N LEU A 32 -6.85 -11.29 0.31
CA LEU A 32 -7.69 -12.29 -0.34
C LEU A 32 -7.81 -12.01 -1.85
N LEU A 33 -8.07 -10.76 -2.25
CA LEU A 33 -8.13 -10.38 -3.66
C LEU A 33 -6.80 -10.69 -4.36
N PHE A 34 -5.68 -10.36 -3.73
CA PHE A 34 -4.36 -10.65 -4.28
C PHE A 34 -4.14 -12.14 -4.50
N ARG A 35 -4.46 -12.99 -3.51
CA ARG A 35 -4.35 -14.45 -3.63
C ARG A 35 -5.25 -15.01 -4.74
N ILE A 36 -6.47 -14.50 -4.86
CA ILE A 36 -7.41 -14.88 -5.93
C ILE A 36 -6.85 -14.51 -7.31
N MET A 37 -6.38 -13.28 -7.49
CA MET A 37 -5.82 -12.78 -8.75
C MET A 37 -4.53 -13.52 -9.13
N LYS A 38 -3.66 -13.79 -8.15
CA LYS A 38 -2.45 -14.61 -8.34
C LYS A 38 -2.77 -16.03 -8.80
N GLY A 39 -3.94 -16.56 -8.45
CA GLY A 39 -4.46 -17.85 -8.91
C GLY A 39 -5.04 -17.82 -10.34
N GLY A 40 -4.88 -16.73 -11.11
CA GLY A 40 -5.35 -16.61 -12.48
C GLY A 40 -6.83 -16.25 -12.62
N ALA A 41 -7.48 -15.78 -11.56
CA ALA A 41 -8.86 -15.29 -11.64
C ALA A 41 -8.94 -14.00 -12.48
N THR A 42 -10.07 -13.82 -13.16
CA THR A 42 -10.41 -12.59 -13.89
C THR A 42 -11.38 -11.75 -13.07
N MET A 43 -11.37 -10.44 -13.30
CA MET A 43 -12.24 -9.47 -12.64
C MET A 43 -13.11 -8.77 -13.69
N ALA A 44 -14.40 -8.65 -13.38
CA ALA A 44 -15.34 -7.83 -14.13
C ALA A 44 -15.73 -6.62 -13.27
N TYR A 45 -16.03 -5.50 -13.92
CA TYR A 45 -16.40 -4.25 -13.26
C TYR A 45 -17.82 -3.86 -13.65
N ASP A 46 -18.56 -3.29 -12.70
CA ASP A 46 -19.81 -2.59 -12.96
C ASP A 46 -19.51 -1.09 -12.90
N ASP A 47 -19.83 -0.38 -13.99
CA ASP A 47 -19.59 1.06 -14.11
C ASP A 47 -20.64 1.89 -13.33
N ALA A 48 -21.70 1.25 -12.83
CA ALA A 48 -22.74 1.92 -12.06
C ALA A 48 -22.35 2.07 -10.57
N LEU A 49 -22.40 3.30 -10.07
CA LEU A 49 -22.13 3.64 -8.66
C LEU A 49 -23.36 3.37 -7.79
N ASN A 50 -23.63 2.10 -7.50
CA ASN A 50 -24.83 1.69 -6.76
C ASN A 50 -24.61 1.46 -5.24
N THR A 51 -23.40 1.71 -4.73
CA THR A 51 -23.05 1.41 -3.32
C THR A 51 -23.01 2.66 -2.45
N LEU A 52 -23.78 2.67 -1.37
CA LEU A 52 -23.71 3.69 -0.30
C LEU A 52 -22.78 3.21 0.83
N ILE A 53 -21.77 4.02 1.17
CA ILE A 53 -20.79 3.70 2.21
C ILE A 53 -21.06 4.55 3.45
N HIS A 54 -21.43 3.92 4.56
CA HIS A 54 -21.58 4.58 5.84
C HIS A 54 -20.27 4.54 6.64
N LYS A 55 -19.63 5.70 6.85
CA LYS A 55 -18.42 5.83 7.67
C LYS A 55 -18.80 6.15 9.11
N ARG A 56 -18.22 5.45 10.08
CA ARG A 56 -18.31 5.72 11.52
C ARG A 56 -16.92 6.07 12.05
N ASN A 57 -16.84 6.97 13.03
CA ASN A 57 -15.57 7.45 13.59
C ASN A 57 -14.76 6.34 14.28
N ASP A 58 -15.44 5.29 14.74
CA ASP A 58 -14.84 4.21 15.54
C ASP A 58 -14.32 3.05 14.67
N SER A 59 -14.01 3.31 13.40
CA SER A 59 -13.55 2.26 12.49
C SER A 59 -12.19 1.70 12.93
N ILE A 60 -12.01 0.38 12.76
CA ILE A 60 -10.78 -0.37 13.08
C ILE A 60 -9.53 0.33 12.50
N SER A 61 -9.68 1.02 11.36
CA SER A 61 -8.66 1.80 10.67
C SER A 61 -7.98 2.88 11.52
N HIS A 62 -8.57 3.31 12.65
CA HIS A 62 -7.99 4.33 13.54
C HIS A 62 -7.18 3.76 14.70
N THR A 63 -7.18 2.45 14.91
CA THR A 63 -6.43 1.79 15.98
C THR A 63 -5.13 1.20 15.45
N ASN A 64 -4.02 1.38 16.18
CA ASN A 64 -2.70 0.81 15.85
C ASN A 64 -2.18 1.14 14.44
N LEU A 65 -2.18 2.43 14.10
CA LEU A 65 -1.78 2.97 12.79
C LEU A 65 -0.42 2.44 12.30
N ALA A 66 0.59 2.33 13.17
CA ALA A 66 1.91 1.81 12.81
C ALA A 66 1.84 0.37 12.27
N LYS A 67 1.12 -0.54 12.95
CA LYS A 67 0.96 -1.92 12.50
C LYS A 67 0.12 -2.01 11.23
N ASN A 68 -0.92 -1.19 11.12
CA ASN A 68 -1.78 -1.18 9.92
C ASN A 68 -1.01 -0.72 8.68
N TRP A 69 -0.24 0.37 8.79
CA TRP A 69 0.63 0.84 7.72
C TRP A 69 1.73 -0.14 7.38
N SER A 70 2.31 -0.81 8.38
CA SER A 70 3.32 -1.86 8.14
C SER A 70 2.74 -3.03 7.32
N ARG A 71 1.57 -3.56 7.71
CA ARG A 71 0.86 -4.61 6.95
C ARG A 71 0.46 -4.14 5.55
N PHE A 72 0.06 -2.87 5.43
CA PHE A 72 -0.27 -2.27 4.14
C PHE A 72 0.95 -2.28 3.21
N VAL A 73 2.09 -1.76 3.68
CA VAL A 73 3.36 -1.71 2.93
C VAL A 73 3.82 -3.11 2.54
N GLU A 74 3.80 -4.06 3.48
CA GLU A 74 4.21 -5.45 3.24
C GLU A 74 3.36 -6.13 2.16
N LEU A 75 2.03 -5.97 2.22
CA LEU A 75 1.14 -6.52 1.20
C LEU A 75 1.45 -5.95 -0.20
N ARG A 76 1.72 -4.64 -0.30
CA ARG A 76 2.07 -4.02 -1.59
C ARG A 76 3.45 -4.46 -2.08
N GLY A 77 4.40 -4.67 -1.17
CA GLY A 77 5.68 -5.30 -1.49
C GLY A 77 5.49 -6.67 -2.15
N ARG A 78 4.69 -7.55 -1.53
CA ARG A 78 4.36 -8.88 -2.09
C ARG A 78 3.67 -8.79 -3.45
N MET A 79 2.78 -7.82 -3.64
CA MET A 79 2.12 -7.59 -4.93
C MET A 79 3.12 -7.18 -6.01
N VAL A 80 4.01 -6.22 -5.72
CA VAL A 80 5.02 -5.76 -6.67
C VAL A 80 6.03 -6.84 -6.99
N ASP A 81 6.48 -7.60 -6.00
CA ASP A 81 7.35 -8.76 -6.23
C ASP A 81 6.68 -9.78 -7.15
N HIS A 82 5.40 -10.07 -6.95
CA HIS A 82 4.67 -10.96 -7.85
C HIS A 82 4.58 -10.41 -9.28
N ILE A 83 4.24 -9.13 -9.44
CA ILE A 83 4.21 -8.49 -10.76
C ILE A 83 5.60 -8.57 -11.44
N ARG A 84 6.68 -8.32 -10.70
CA ARG A 84 8.05 -8.45 -11.20
C ARG A 84 8.34 -9.88 -11.70
N THR A 85 7.83 -10.91 -11.02
CA THR A 85 7.99 -12.31 -11.47
C THR A 85 7.24 -12.65 -12.75
N LEU A 86 6.19 -11.89 -13.12
CA LEU A 86 5.50 -12.07 -14.40
C LEU A 86 6.37 -11.64 -15.59
N ASN A 87 7.31 -10.72 -15.35
CA ASN A 87 8.26 -10.22 -16.35
C ASN A 87 7.60 -9.80 -17.68
N ASP A 88 6.44 -9.14 -17.60
CA ASP A 88 5.63 -8.74 -18.77
C ASP A 88 6.04 -7.39 -19.38
N GLY A 89 7.19 -6.85 -18.96
CA GLY A 89 7.74 -5.58 -19.44
C GLY A 89 7.01 -4.33 -18.95
N ARG A 90 6.02 -4.45 -18.05
CA ARG A 90 5.31 -3.28 -17.55
C ARG A 90 6.19 -2.36 -16.71
N ASP A 91 5.89 -1.06 -16.76
CA ASP A 91 6.51 -0.08 -15.88
C ASP A 91 6.11 -0.31 -14.41
N LEU A 92 7.10 -0.59 -13.56
CA LEU A 92 6.92 -0.81 -12.13
C LEU A 92 6.96 0.49 -11.31
N GLN A 93 7.38 1.60 -11.90
CA GLN A 93 7.54 2.90 -11.24
C GLN A 93 6.27 3.38 -10.50
N PRO A 94 5.05 3.27 -11.08
CA PRO A 94 3.84 3.69 -10.36
C PRO A 94 3.56 2.85 -9.12
N TYR A 95 3.92 1.57 -9.12
CA TYR A 95 3.70 0.68 -7.99
C TYR A 95 4.71 0.93 -6.86
N TRP A 96 5.98 1.17 -7.21
CA TRP A 96 6.99 1.61 -6.25
C TRP A 96 6.65 2.97 -5.65
N GLN A 97 6.05 3.88 -6.42
CA GLN A 97 5.58 5.17 -5.91
C GLN A 97 4.52 5.00 -4.80
N VAL A 98 3.57 4.08 -4.96
CA VAL A 98 2.57 3.77 -3.92
C VAL A 98 3.24 3.21 -2.66
N ILE A 99 4.22 2.33 -2.81
CA ILE A 99 5.00 1.80 -1.68
C ILE A 99 5.74 2.94 -0.97
N PHE A 100 6.43 3.81 -1.72
CA PHE A 100 7.16 4.95 -1.17
C PHE A 100 6.25 5.90 -0.39
N ASP A 101 5.10 6.27 -0.94
CA ASP A 101 4.13 7.15 -0.28
C ASP A 101 3.59 6.51 1.00
N SER A 102 3.36 5.20 1.00
CA SER A 102 2.92 4.46 2.19
C SER A 102 4.00 4.40 3.27
N ILE A 103 5.26 4.18 2.88
CA ILE A 103 6.42 4.21 3.77
C ILE A 103 6.59 5.60 4.40
N ARG A 104 6.33 6.67 3.64
CA ARG A 104 6.36 8.04 4.19
C ARG A 104 5.35 8.26 5.30
N ILE A 105 4.14 7.73 5.13
CA ILE A 105 3.09 7.83 6.15
C ILE A 105 3.49 6.97 7.37
N LEU A 106 3.98 5.75 7.13
CA LEU A 106 4.49 4.88 8.20
C LEU A 106 5.60 5.56 9.01
N TYR A 107 6.51 6.31 8.38
CA TYR A 107 7.62 6.98 9.06
C TYR A 107 7.17 7.91 10.20
N ALA A 108 5.99 8.53 10.08
CA ALA A 108 5.44 9.38 11.16
C ALA A 108 5.09 8.58 12.43
N HIS A 109 4.87 7.26 12.30
CA HIS A 109 4.42 6.38 13.38
C HIS A 109 5.48 5.33 13.80
N ASP A 110 6.29 4.84 12.87
CA ASP A 110 7.39 3.88 13.08
C ASP A 110 8.54 4.13 12.09
N PRO A 111 9.49 5.02 12.44
CA PRO A 111 10.63 5.34 11.60
C PRO A 111 11.54 4.14 11.29
N ALA A 112 11.69 3.21 12.25
CA ALA A 112 12.61 2.09 12.12
C ALA A 112 12.11 1.10 11.05
N SER A 113 10.82 0.72 11.12
CA SER A 113 10.21 -0.13 10.10
C SER A 113 10.14 0.57 8.74
N ALA A 114 9.84 1.88 8.71
CA ALA A 114 9.82 2.65 7.46
C ALA A 114 11.18 2.64 6.75
N MET A 115 12.29 2.83 7.48
CA MET A 115 13.63 2.75 6.91
C MET A 115 13.94 1.34 6.39
N ARG A 116 13.61 0.29 7.14
CA ARG A 116 13.79 -1.10 6.71
C ARG A 116 13.06 -1.37 5.40
N TYR A 117 11.78 -1.00 5.31
CA TYR A 117 10.97 -1.21 4.10
C TYR A 117 11.47 -0.39 2.91
N HIS A 118 11.95 0.84 3.14
CA HIS A 118 12.52 1.64 2.06
C HIS A 118 13.71 0.92 1.42
N THR A 119 14.62 0.37 2.23
CA THR A 119 15.80 -0.35 1.74
C THR A 119 15.45 -1.69 1.11
N SER A 120 14.44 -2.41 1.63
CA SER A 120 14.14 -3.77 1.18
C SER A 120 13.15 -3.85 0.01
N LEU A 121 12.25 -2.87 -0.16
CA LEU A 121 11.14 -2.95 -1.12
C LEU A 121 11.29 -2.01 -2.32
N LEU A 122 12.14 -0.99 -2.24
CA LEU A 122 12.36 -0.06 -3.34
C LEU A 122 13.71 -0.33 -4.00
N PRO A 123 13.79 -0.26 -5.35
CA PRO A 123 15.06 -0.40 -6.03
C PRO A 123 15.99 0.77 -5.69
N ALA A 124 17.30 0.53 -5.73
CA ALA A 124 18.30 1.51 -5.31
C ALA A 124 18.28 2.81 -6.16
N ASP A 125 17.87 2.70 -7.42
CA ASP A 125 17.74 3.80 -8.38
C ASP A 125 16.33 4.38 -8.45
N PHE A 126 15.42 3.98 -7.54
CA PHE A 126 14.06 4.52 -7.47
C PHE A 126 14.08 6.04 -7.31
N LYS A 127 13.35 6.75 -8.20
CA LYS A 127 13.20 8.20 -8.16
C LYS A 127 11.77 8.55 -7.81
N PRO A 128 11.49 9.08 -6.60
CA PRO A 128 10.12 9.43 -6.25
C PRO A 128 9.62 10.59 -7.13
N SER A 129 8.36 10.48 -7.55
CA SER A 129 7.61 11.51 -8.25
C SER A 129 6.73 12.30 -7.27
N VAL A 130 6.22 13.45 -7.73
CA VAL A 130 5.32 14.28 -6.92
C VAL A 130 3.97 13.57 -6.79
N SER A 131 3.54 13.30 -5.57
CA SER A 131 2.20 12.81 -5.26
C SER A 131 1.53 13.66 -4.17
N PRO A 132 0.22 13.47 -3.91
CA PRO A 132 -0.46 14.11 -2.78
C PRO A 132 0.23 13.89 -1.43
N ALA A 133 0.93 12.75 -1.25
CA ALA A 133 1.66 12.43 -0.02
C ALA A 133 3.08 13.03 0.03
N SER A 134 3.67 13.30 -1.14
CA SER A 134 5.09 13.65 -1.24
C SER A 134 5.37 15.08 -1.70
N GLY A 135 4.42 15.83 -2.26
CA GLY A 135 4.53 17.29 -2.55
C GLY A 135 5.75 17.71 -3.38
N ARG A 136 5.80 18.95 -3.90
CA ARG A 136 6.96 19.40 -4.70
C ARG A 136 8.19 19.72 -3.84
N SER A 137 7.98 20.35 -2.69
CA SER A 137 9.04 20.80 -1.77
C SER A 137 9.77 19.64 -1.10
N TYR A 138 9.06 18.57 -0.74
CA TYR A 138 9.71 17.41 -0.13
C TYR A 138 10.44 16.53 -1.16
N ILE A 139 9.96 16.41 -2.40
CA ILE A 139 10.72 15.70 -3.45
C ILE A 139 12.05 16.42 -3.71
N ALA A 140 12.08 17.75 -3.67
CA ALA A 140 13.32 18.52 -3.75
C ALA A 140 14.26 18.20 -2.56
N LEU A 141 13.73 18.16 -1.33
CA LEU A 141 14.51 17.78 -0.15
C LEU A 141 15.05 16.34 -0.22
N HIS A 142 14.23 15.40 -0.71
CA HIS A 142 14.60 13.99 -0.87
C HIS A 142 15.76 13.81 -1.86
N ARG A 143 15.78 14.57 -2.95
CA ARG A 143 16.86 14.52 -3.94
C ARG A 143 18.20 15.03 -3.39
N ILE A 144 18.18 15.89 -2.38
CA ILE A 144 19.38 16.52 -1.81
C ILE A 144 19.89 15.76 -0.57
N LEU A 145 18.99 15.29 0.29
CA LEU A 145 19.33 14.75 1.62
C LEU A 145 19.05 13.25 1.78
N GLY A 146 18.51 12.61 0.74
CA GLY A 146 17.98 11.25 0.81
C GLY A 146 16.74 11.14 1.71
N PHE A 147 16.23 9.93 1.85
CA PHE A 147 14.97 9.66 2.58
C PHE A 147 15.01 10.11 4.05
N ARG A 148 16.11 9.81 4.76
CA ARG A 148 16.26 10.10 6.18
C ARG A 148 16.33 11.61 6.47
N GLY A 149 17.15 12.35 5.72
CA GLY A 149 17.29 13.80 5.92
C GLY A 149 16.03 14.57 5.51
N ALA A 150 15.36 14.17 4.44
CA ALA A 150 14.11 14.78 4.00
C ALA A 150 12.98 14.65 5.03
N GLN A 151 12.90 13.51 5.72
CA GLN A 151 11.90 13.30 6.76
C GLN A 151 12.23 14.03 8.07
N TRP A 152 13.51 14.09 8.45
CA TRP A 152 13.95 14.79 9.66
C TRP A 152 13.63 16.30 9.59
N ILE A 153 13.95 16.96 8.47
CA ILE A 153 13.66 18.39 8.30
C ILE A 153 12.14 18.65 8.29
N ARG A 154 11.34 17.81 7.63
CA ARG A 154 9.88 17.96 7.64
C ARG A 154 9.29 17.87 9.05
N LYS A 155 9.82 16.97 9.90
CA LYS A 155 9.39 16.86 11.30
C LYS A 155 9.71 18.12 12.12
N MET A 156 10.78 18.84 11.80
CA MET A 156 11.13 20.10 12.48
C MET A 156 10.30 21.29 12.00
N ILE A 157 9.94 21.35 10.71
CA ILE A 157 9.19 22.47 10.12
C ILE A 157 7.68 22.37 10.42
N THR A 158 7.16 21.17 10.67
CA THR A 158 5.73 20.95 10.97
C THR A 158 5.60 20.00 12.16
N PRO A 159 5.81 20.49 13.40
CA PRO A 159 5.53 19.70 14.59
C PRO A 159 4.00 19.55 14.69
N SER A 160 3.51 18.34 14.47
CA SER A 160 2.12 17.95 14.76
C SER A 160 2.10 17.15 16.05
#